data_AF-A0A844D0H1-F1
#
_entry.id   AF-A0A844D0H1-F1
#
_cell.length_a   1.000
_cell.length_b   1.000
_cell.length_c   1.000
_cell.angle_alpha   90.00
_cell.angle_beta   90.00
_cell.angle_gamma   90.00
#
_symmetry.space_group_name_H-M   'P 1'
#
loop_
_entity.id
_entity.type
_entity.pdbx_description
1 polymer ?
#
loop_
_entity_poly.entity_id
_entity_poly.type
_entity_poly.pdbx_seq_one_letter_code
_entity_poly.pdbx_strand_id
1 'polypeptide(L)'
;MSRPNDFWSRRKAKVLEEQHEETRAVEAREAAEREAALEEKTDDEVLEELGLPDPDTLQPGDDVKAFMAKAVPDRIRRRALRRLWTSNPALANLDGLLDYGEDFTNGATVVENLQTAYQVGKGMLKHVEELARQAEVKEASAEAGEDGQQDAGPDPEADESIAVLDERLAVLDVSPAETVVLAYDDPSSDEPSARPRRRMRFSFETTQGAQV
;
A
#
# COMPACT_ATOMS: atom_id res chain seq x y z
N MET A 1 -2.84 24.35 2.47
CA MET A 1 -4.16 24.61 1.88
C MET A 1 -4.50 23.49 0.91
N SER A 2 -5.43 22.61 1.26
CA SER A 2 -6.00 21.65 0.30
C SER A 2 -6.86 22.45 -0.68
N ARG A 3 -6.49 22.51 -1.96
CA ARG A 3 -7.33 23.16 -2.97
C ARG A 3 -8.63 22.36 -3.07
N PRO A 4 -9.82 22.98 -2.94
CA PRO A 4 -11.07 22.29 -3.21
C PRO A 4 -11.00 21.72 -4.62
N ASN A 5 -11.26 20.41 -4.74
CA ASN A 5 -11.12 19.67 -5.98
C ASN A 5 -11.90 20.42 -7.09
N ASP A 6 -11.21 20.92 -8.11
CA ASP A 6 -11.79 21.76 -9.15
C ASP A 6 -12.77 20.96 -10.02
N PHE A 7 -13.75 21.62 -10.64
CA PHE A 7 -14.68 20.96 -11.57
C PHE A 7 -13.92 20.26 -12.71
N TRP A 8 -12.86 20.90 -13.21
CA TRP A 8 -12.02 20.36 -14.27
C TRP A 8 -11.18 19.16 -13.82
N SER A 9 -10.69 19.13 -12.58
CA SER A 9 -9.96 17.96 -12.07
C SER A 9 -10.90 16.75 -11.89
N ARG A 10 -12.12 16.95 -11.39
CA ARG A 10 -13.13 15.88 -11.31
C ARG A 10 -13.51 15.36 -12.69
N ARG A 11 -13.74 16.26 -13.66
CA ARG A 11 -14.08 15.86 -15.03
C ARG A 11 -12.93 15.10 -15.70
N LYS A 12 -11.68 15.54 -15.53
CA LYS A 12 -10.50 14.84 -16.05
C LYS A 12 -10.33 13.46 -15.40
N ALA A 13 -10.52 13.36 -14.08
CA ALA A 13 -10.47 12.08 -13.38
C ALA A 13 -11.53 11.10 -13.91
N LYS A 14 -12.77 11.58 -14.10
CA LYS A 14 -13.86 10.76 -14.66
C LYS A 14 -13.55 10.29 -16.09
N VAL A 15 -13.03 11.16 -16.94
CA VAL A 15 -12.64 10.77 -18.32
C VAL A 15 -11.50 9.75 -18.31
N LEU A 16 -10.52 9.87 -17.40
CA LEU A 16 -9.47 8.87 -17.25
C LEU A 16 -10.03 7.53 -16.80
N GLU A 17 -10.96 7.53 -15.84
CA GLU A 17 -11.66 6.32 -15.40
C GLU A 17 -12.42 5.65 -16.53
N GLU A 18 -13.20 6.41 -17.32
CA GLU A 18 -13.88 5.92 -18.53
C GLU A 18 -12.88 5.33 -19.53
N GLN A 19 -11.75 5.99 -19.78
CA GLN A 19 -10.68 5.45 -20.64
C GLN A 19 -10.09 4.14 -20.10
N HIS A 20 -9.84 4.05 -18.80
CA HIS A 20 -9.36 2.83 -18.16
C HIS A 20 -10.41 1.70 -18.19
N GLU A 21 -11.70 2.02 -18.15
CA GLU A 21 -12.78 1.07 -18.36
C GLU A 21 -12.84 0.58 -19.81
N GLU A 22 -12.70 1.49 -20.77
CA GLU A 22 -12.64 1.14 -22.19
C GLU A 22 -11.44 0.24 -22.50
N THR A 23 -10.25 0.55 -22.00
CA THR A 23 -9.07 -0.31 -22.20
C THR A 23 -9.27 -1.69 -21.58
N ARG A 24 -9.80 -1.77 -20.35
CA ARG A 24 -10.11 -3.05 -19.69
C ARG A 24 -11.15 -3.84 -20.47
N ALA A 25 -12.17 -3.18 -21.03
CA ALA A 25 -13.20 -3.82 -21.82
C ALA A 25 -12.64 -4.38 -23.14
N VAL A 26 -11.73 -3.67 -23.80
CA VAL A 26 -11.04 -4.15 -25.01
C VAL A 26 -10.15 -5.35 -24.67
N GLU A 27 -9.31 -5.25 -23.64
CA GLU A 27 -8.45 -6.34 -23.18
C GLU A 27 -9.26 -7.59 -22.80
N ALA A 28 -10.40 -7.42 -22.13
CA ALA A 28 -11.29 -8.52 -21.77
C ALA A 28 -11.91 -9.20 -23.01
N ARG A 29 -12.28 -8.43 -24.04
CA ARG A 29 -12.78 -8.99 -25.31
C ARG A 29 -11.69 -9.76 -26.04
N GLU A 30 -10.50 -9.20 -26.16
CA GLU A 30 -9.36 -9.89 -26.77
C GLU A 30 -8.93 -11.15 -26.00
N ALA A 31 -9.05 -11.14 -24.67
CA ALA A 31 -8.85 -12.33 -23.86
C ALA A 31 -9.92 -13.40 -24.14
N ALA A 32 -11.19 -13.01 -24.14
CA ALA A 32 -12.30 -13.93 -24.42
C ALA A 32 -12.23 -14.53 -25.83
N GLU A 33 -11.86 -13.75 -26.84
CA GLU A 33 -11.67 -14.23 -28.22
C GLU A 33 -10.53 -15.26 -28.32
N ARG A 34 -9.41 -15.00 -27.62
CA ARG A 34 -8.28 -15.95 -27.55
C ARG A 34 -8.66 -17.23 -26.82
N GLU A 35 -9.41 -17.13 -25.73
CA GLU A 35 -9.91 -18.28 -24.99
C GLU A 35 -10.86 -19.10 -25.87
N ALA A 36 -11.80 -18.47 -26.58
CA ALA A 36 -12.70 -19.16 -27.50
C ALA A 36 -11.95 -19.91 -28.61
N ALA A 37 -10.93 -19.29 -29.21
CA ALA A 37 -10.10 -19.93 -30.23
C ALA A 37 -9.30 -21.14 -29.70
N LEU A 38 -8.87 -21.07 -28.43
CA LEU A 38 -8.19 -22.17 -27.75
C LEU A 38 -9.16 -23.27 -27.31
N GLU A 39 -10.43 -22.94 -27.06
CA GLU A 39 -11.45 -23.91 -26.68
C GLU A 39 -11.86 -24.83 -27.84
N GLU A 40 -11.80 -24.36 -29.08
CA GLU A 40 -12.13 -25.16 -30.28
C GLU A 40 -11.13 -26.29 -30.56
N LYS A 41 -9.86 -26.11 -30.16
CA LYS A 41 -8.82 -27.15 -30.33
C LYS A 41 -9.04 -28.30 -29.35
N THR A 42 -8.56 -29.49 -29.70
CA THR A 42 -8.56 -30.61 -28.74
C THR A 42 -7.41 -30.47 -27.73
N ASP A 43 -7.52 -31.13 -26.57
CA ASP A 43 -6.47 -31.06 -25.54
C ASP A 43 -5.13 -31.63 -26.06
N ASP A 44 -5.18 -32.75 -26.78
CA ASP A 44 -3.99 -33.45 -27.25
C ASP A 44 -3.22 -32.60 -28.28
N GLU A 45 -3.92 -31.96 -29.21
CA GLU A 45 -3.31 -31.05 -30.20
C GLU A 45 -2.61 -29.87 -29.53
N VAL A 46 -3.22 -29.30 -28.48
CA VAL A 46 -2.63 -28.18 -27.75
C VAL A 46 -1.39 -28.62 -26.96
N LEU A 47 -1.43 -29.81 -26.36
CA LEU A 47 -0.28 -30.37 -25.64
C LEU A 47 0.88 -30.66 -26.60
N GLU A 48 0.60 -31.21 -27.78
CA GLU A 48 1.62 -31.45 -28.82
C GLU A 48 2.20 -30.15 -29.38
N GLU A 49 1.36 -29.15 -29.69
CA GLU A 49 1.80 -27.84 -30.20
C GLU A 49 2.73 -27.12 -29.21
N LEU A 50 2.47 -27.27 -27.92
CA LEU A 50 3.25 -26.65 -26.84
C LEU A 50 4.38 -27.54 -26.30
N GLY A 51 4.49 -28.80 -26.75
CA GLY A 51 5.48 -29.76 -26.27
C GLY A 51 5.33 -30.11 -24.79
N LEU A 52 4.11 -30.11 -24.28
CA LEU A 52 3.79 -30.35 -22.87
C LEU A 52 3.41 -31.82 -22.62
N PRO A 53 3.78 -32.39 -21.45
CA PRO A 53 3.32 -33.73 -21.06
C PRO A 53 1.83 -33.73 -20.69
N ASP A 54 1.21 -34.91 -20.64
CA ASP A 54 -0.19 -35.05 -20.19
C ASP A 54 -0.31 -34.70 -18.69
N PRO A 55 -1.16 -33.72 -18.30
CA PRO A 55 -1.31 -33.27 -16.92
C PRO A 55 -1.65 -34.38 -15.92
N ASP A 56 -2.34 -35.45 -16.34
CA ASP A 56 -2.74 -36.52 -15.41
C ASP A 56 -1.59 -37.49 -15.10
N THR A 57 -0.53 -37.48 -15.89
CA THR A 57 0.64 -38.36 -15.70
C THR A 57 1.72 -37.77 -14.78
N LEU A 58 1.59 -36.48 -14.44
CA LEU A 58 2.55 -35.74 -13.61
C LEU A 58 2.76 -36.42 -12.25
N GLN A 59 4.00 -36.44 -11.78
CA GLN A 59 4.44 -36.99 -10.51
C GLN A 59 4.76 -35.89 -9.49
N PRO A 60 4.80 -36.21 -8.18
CA PRO A 60 5.28 -35.26 -7.18
C PRO A 60 6.71 -34.81 -7.50
N GLY A 61 6.90 -33.49 -7.67
CA GLY A 61 8.21 -32.90 -8.00
C GLY A 61 8.40 -32.50 -9.47
N ASP A 62 7.47 -32.85 -10.35
CA ASP A 62 7.49 -32.38 -11.75
C ASP A 62 7.20 -30.87 -11.85
N ASP A 63 7.75 -30.23 -12.88
CA ASP A 63 7.56 -28.79 -13.10
C ASP A 63 6.20 -28.49 -13.76
N VAL A 64 5.31 -27.86 -12.99
CA VAL A 64 3.97 -27.45 -13.44
C VAL A 64 3.96 -26.03 -14.03
N LYS A 65 5.08 -25.29 -13.90
CA LYS A 65 5.17 -23.89 -14.35
C LYS A 65 4.91 -23.74 -15.85
N ALA A 66 5.31 -24.72 -16.66
CA ALA A 66 5.10 -24.70 -18.11
C ALA A 66 3.61 -24.62 -18.49
N PHE A 67 2.72 -25.23 -17.68
CA PHE A 67 1.27 -25.18 -17.89
C PHE A 67 0.62 -23.83 -17.51
N MET A 68 1.35 -22.94 -16.84
CA MET A 68 0.86 -21.62 -16.42
C MET A 68 1.07 -20.53 -17.47
N ALA A 69 1.63 -20.88 -18.64
CA ALA A 69 1.78 -19.94 -19.74
C ALA A 69 0.41 -19.45 -20.26
N LYS A 70 0.34 -18.19 -20.68
CA LYS A 70 -0.91 -17.58 -21.22
C LYS A 70 -1.43 -18.29 -22.48
N ALA A 71 -0.57 -19.05 -23.17
CA ALA A 71 -0.94 -19.84 -24.34
C ALA A 71 -1.68 -21.14 -23.99
N VAL A 72 -1.60 -21.60 -22.74
CA VAL A 72 -2.23 -22.84 -22.30
C VAL A 72 -3.69 -22.58 -21.92
N PRO A 73 -4.66 -23.32 -22.50
CA PRO A 73 -6.07 -23.22 -22.14
C PRO A 73 -6.31 -23.51 -20.66
N ASP A 74 -7.30 -22.82 -20.12
CA ASP A 74 -7.66 -22.87 -18.71
C ASP A 74 -8.03 -24.28 -18.21
N ARG A 75 -8.65 -25.11 -19.07
CA ARG A 75 -9.03 -26.49 -18.74
C ARG A 75 -7.82 -27.39 -18.48
N ILE A 76 -6.75 -27.27 -19.26
CA ILE A 76 -5.49 -28.01 -19.07
C ILE A 76 -4.77 -27.47 -17.83
N ARG A 77 -4.74 -26.13 -17.66
CA ARG A 77 -4.18 -25.48 -16.48
C ARG A 77 -4.81 -26.00 -15.18
N ARG A 78 -6.15 -26.10 -15.15
CA ARG A 78 -6.90 -26.64 -13.99
C ARG A 78 -6.62 -28.13 -13.74
N ARG A 79 -6.45 -28.96 -14.79
CA ARG A 79 -6.07 -30.37 -14.65
C ARG A 79 -4.67 -30.51 -14.01
N ALA A 80 -3.68 -29.78 -14.55
CA ALA A 80 -2.32 -29.75 -14.02
C ALA A 80 -2.27 -29.26 -12.57
N LEU A 81 -3.01 -28.19 -12.23
CA LEU A 81 -3.12 -27.71 -10.86
C LEU A 81 -3.77 -28.76 -9.95
N ARG A 82 -4.89 -29.36 -10.34
CA ARG A 82 -5.54 -30.40 -9.52
C ARG A 82 -4.57 -31.53 -9.20
N ARG A 83 -3.74 -31.94 -10.17
CA ARG A 83 -2.71 -32.95 -9.96
C ARG A 83 -1.63 -32.48 -8.98
N LEU A 84 -1.14 -31.25 -9.11
CA LEU A 84 -0.18 -30.62 -8.18
C LEU A 84 -0.69 -30.58 -6.73
N TRP A 85 -1.91 -30.11 -6.52
CA TRP A 85 -2.52 -30.01 -5.18
C TRP A 85 -2.77 -31.38 -4.54
N THR A 86 -3.04 -32.40 -5.36
CA THR A 86 -3.25 -33.78 -4.87
C THR A 86 -1.92 -34.49 -4.60
N SER A 87 -0.87 -34.20 -5.38
CA SER A 87 0.42 -34.87 -5.28
C SER A 87 1.32 -34.30 -4.19
N ASN A 88 1.16 -33.01 -3.86
CA ASN A 88 1.95 -32.33 -2.82
C ASN A 88 1.12 -32.08 -1.55
N PRO A 89 1.21 -32.94 -0.52
CA PRO A 89 0.46 -32.76 0.72
C PRO A 89 0.88 -31.51 1.53
N ALA A 90 2.05 -30.92 1.26
CA ALA A 90 2.47 -29.70 1.94
C ALA A 90 1.56 -28.51 1.60
N LEU A 91 1.01 -28.47 0.37
CA LEU A 91 0.11 -27.39 -0.07
C LEU A 91 -1.25 -27.42 0.64
N ALA A 92 -1.64 -28.56 1.22
CA ALA A 92 -2.87 -28.67 2.00
C ALA A 92 -2.76 -28.07 3.40
N ASN A 93 -1.55 -27.89 3.92
CA ASN A 93 -1.28 -27.48 5.31
C ASN A 93 -0.71 -26.04 5.38
N LEU A 94 -1.13 -25.15 4.48
CA LEU A 94 -0.79 -23.73 4.55
C LEU A 94 -1.67 -23.08 5.63
N ASP A 95 -1.25 -23.19 6.88
CA ASP A 95 -1.95 -22.72 8.08
C ASP A 95 -1.65 -21.24 8.43
N GLY A 96 -0.76 -20.59 7.68
CA GLY A 96 -0.34 -19.21 7.92
C GLY A 96 0.64 -19.04 9.08
N LEU A 97 1.13 -20.14 9.67
CA LEU A 97 2.17 -20.11 10.71
C LEU A 97 3.60 -20.01 10.13
N LEU A 98 3.70 -19.95 8.79
CA LEU A 98 4.96 -19.78 8.09
C LEU A 98 5.34 -18.30 8.00
N ASP A 99 6.16 -17.83 8.95
CA ASP A 99 6.62 -16.42 9.05
C ASP A 99 7.27 -15.87 7.76
N TYR A 100 7.81 -16.75 6.91
CA TYR A 100 8.46 -16.41 5.64
C TYR A 100 7.74 -16.97 4.41
N GLY A 101 6.45 -17.31 4.54
CA GLY A 101 5.65 -17.87 3.45
C GLY A 101 5.12 -16.85 2.45
N GLU A 102 5.14 -15.55 2.79
CA GLU A 102 4.63 -14.46 1.96
C GLU A 102 5.72 -13.76 1.14
N ASP A 103 5.30 -13.02 0.11
CA ASP A 103 6.20 -12.20 -0.71
C ASP A 103 6.38 -10.79 -0.13
N PHE A 104 7.48 -10.62 0.61
CA PHE A 104 7.88 -9.33 1.18
C PHE A 104 8.62 -8.42 0.19
N THR A 105 8.79 -8.83 -1.07
CA THR A 105 9.38 -7.96 -2.12
C THR A 105 8.37 -6.99 -2.72
N ASN A 106 7.08 -7.18 -2.41
CA ASN A 106 6.03 -6.29 -2.85
C ASN A 106 6.16 -4.92 -2.16
N GLY A 107 6.81 -3.98 -2.84
CA GLY A 107 6.95 -2.58 -2.45
C GLY A 107 5.65 -1.77 -2.45
N ALA A 108 4.47 -2.40 -2.60
CA ALA A 108 3.17 -1.72 -2.63
C ALA A 108 2.80 -0.94 -1.35
N THR A 109 3.59 -1.02 -0.28
CA THR A 109 3.46 -0.14 0.90
C THR A 109 4.13 1.23 0.73
N VAL A 110 4.94 1.43 -0.31
CA VAL A 110 5.54 2.73 -0.62
C VAL A 110 4.70 3.42 -1.67
N VAL A 111 3.70 4.19 -1.21
CA VAL A 111 3.04 5.17 -2.07
C VAL A 111 4.12 6.07 -2.68
N GLU A 112 3.98 6.41 -3.96
CA GLU A 112 4.87 7.39 -4.60
C GLU A 112 4.91 8.68 -3.74
N ASN A 113 6.10 8.99 -3.19
CA ASN A 113 6.36 10.09 -2.24
C ASN A 113 6.01 9.86 -0.76
N LEU A 114 5.94 8.62 -0.28
CA LEU A 114 5.88 8.36 1.15
C LEU A 114 7.18 8.85 1.82
N GLN A 115 7.09 10.00 2.50
CA GLN A 115 8.18 10.59 3.26
C GLN A 115 7.89 10.49 4.75
N THR A 116 8.91 10.18 5.55
CA THR A 116 8.80 10.29 7.00
C THR A 116 8.66 11.76 7.41
N ALA A 117 7.89 12.02 8.47
CA ALA A 117 7.76 13.37 9.03
C ALA A 117 9.11 13.90 9.57
N TYR A 118 10.03 13.00 9.90
CA TYR A 118 11.34 13.32 10.46
C TYR A 118 12.28 13.89 9.40
N GLN A 119 12.74 15.12 9.61
CA GLN A 119 13.82 15.71 8.84
C GLN A 119 15.16 15.50 9.57
N VAL A 120 16.14 14.90 8.89
CA VAL A 120 17.48 14.70 9.47
C VAL A 120 18.07 16.06 9.88
N GLY A 121 18.53 16.17 11.12
CA GLY A 121 19.13 17.39 11.68
C GLY A 121 18.14 18.45 12.16
N LYS A 122 16.87 18.40 11.73
CA LYS A 122 15.81 19.32 12.15
C LYS A 122 14.77 18.67 13.06
N GLY A 123 14.63 17.35 13.05
CA GLY A 123 13.62 16.65 13.85
C GLY A 123 12.23 16.65 13.22
N MET A 124 11.19 16.59 14.04
CA MET A 124 9.77 16.52 13.63
C MET A 124 9.12 17.91 13.49
N LEU A 125 9.83 18.91 12.94
CA LEU A 125 9.39 20.31 12.98
C LEU A 125 8.37 20.71 11.90
N LYS A 126 8.18 19.90 10.83
CA LYS A 126 7.27 20.24 9.71
C LYS A 126 5.87 20.64 10.19
N HIS A 127 5.33 19.92 11.18
CA HIS A 127 3.98 20.18 11.67
C HIS A 127 3.90 21.48 12.48
N VAL A 128 4.92 21.78 13.29
CA VAL A 128 5.02 23.00 14.09
C VAL A 128 5.18 24.22 13.18
N GLU A 129 6.02 24.12 12.15
CA GLU A 129 6.19 25.16 11.13
C GLU A 129 4.88 25.44 10.36
N GLU A 130 4.12 24.39 10.01
CA GLU A 130 2.82 24.56 9.35
C GLU A 130 1.77 25.18 10.28
N LEU A 131 1.76 24.86 11.57
CA LEU A 131 0.89 25.51 12.57
C LEU A 131 1.23 27.00 12.73
N ALA A 132 2.52 27.35 12.79
CA ALA A 132 2.96 28.74 12.85
C ALA A 132 2.52 29.52 11.61
N ARG A 133 2.71 28.95 10.41
CA ARG A 133 2.22 29.56 9.16
C ARG A 133 0.70 29.76 9.16
N GLN A 134 -0.06 28.79 9.66
CA GLN A 134 -1.52 28.92 9.76
C GLN A 134 -1.94 30.02 10.75
N ALA A 135 -1.22 30.19 11.85
CA ALA A 135 -1.44 31.28 12.79
C ALA A 135 -1.16 32.65 12.13
N GLU A 136 -0.02 32.80 11.43
CA GLU A 136 0.31 34.05 10.70
C GLU A 136 -0.72 34.38 9.62
N VAL A 137 -1.21 33.39 8.86
CA VAL A 137 -2.28 33.60 7.87
C VAL A 137 -3.59 34.02 8.53
N LYS A 138 -3.89 33.49 9.72
CA LYS A 138 -5.09 33.85 10.49
C LYS A 138 -4.98 35.26 11.06
N GLU A 139 -3.81 35.66 11.54
CA GLU A 139 -3.53 37.02 12.02
C GLU A 139 -3.56 38.04 10.88
N ALA A 140 -2.91 37.74 9.75
CA ALA A 140 -2.98 38.61 8.56
C ALA A 140 -4.40 38.73 7.98
N SER A 141 -5.22 37.68 8.08
CA SER A 141 -6.63 37.73 7.70
C SER A 141 -7.50 38.49 8.70
N ALA A 142 -7.08 38.63 9.96
CA ALA A 142 -7.75 39.45 10.96
C ALA A 142 -7.38 40.93 10.81
N GLU A 143 -6.12 41.23 10.45
CA GLU A 143 -5.64 42.60 10.18
C GLU A 143 -6.16 43.18 8.86
N ALA A 144 -6.46 42.34 7.86
CA ALA A 144 -7.11 42.77 6.61
C ALA A 144 -8.63 43.00 6.74
N GLY A 145 -9.20 42.87 7.95
CA GLY A 145 -10.62 42.92 8.23
C GLY A 145 -11.10 44.11 9.07
N GLU A 146 -10.31 45.19 9.18
CA GLU A 146 -10.75 46.45 9.80
C GLU A 146 -11.09 47.52 8.76
N ASP A 147 -12.18 47.32 8.00
CA ASP A 147 -12.93 48.42 7.40
C ASP A 147 -14.36 47.96 7.12
N GLY A 148 -15.30 48.33 8.00
CA GLY A 148 -16.74 48.25 7.74
C GLY A 148 -17.60 47.63 8.84
N GLN A 149 -17.72 48.28 10.00
CA GLN A 149 -18.83 48.03 10.91
C GLN A 149 -20.08 48.77 10.39
N GLN A 150 -21.08 48.06 9.85
CA GLN A 150 -22.49 48.46 9.97
C GLN A 150 -23.41 47.25 10.19
N ASP A 151 -24.35 47.52 11.08
CA ASP A 151 -25.30 46.71 11.83
C ASP A 151 -26.42 46.04 10.99
N ALA A 152 -26.83 44.83 11.37
CA ALA A 152 -28.18 44.26 11.17
C ALA A 152 -28.39 42.99 12.04
N GLY A 153 -29.29 43.06 13.01
CA GLY A 153 -29.67 41.96 13.93
C GLY A 153 -30.62 40.90 13.33
N PRO A 154 -31.48 40.25 14.14
CA PRO A 154 -31.19 38.99 14.85
C PRO A 154 -31.96 37.75 14.34
N ASP A 155 -31.37 36.55 14.55
CA ASP A 155 -31.93 35.17 14.70
C ASP A 155 -32.85 34.55 13.62
N PRO A 156 -33.09 33.20 13.58
CA PRO A 156 -32.54 32.07 14.35
C PRO A 156 -32.16 30.82 13.49
N GLU A 157 -31.84 29.70 14.16
CA GLU A 157 -31.86 28.30 13.68
C GLU A 157 -30.58 27.74 13.01
N ALA A 158 -29.73 27.11 13.83
CA ALA A 158 -29.05 25.88 13.45
C ALA A 158 -28.84 24.99 14.69
N ASP A 159 -29.71 23.99 14.74
CA ASP A 159 -29.63 22.69 15.40
C ASP A 159 -28.60 22.44 16.52
N GLU A 160 -29.18 22.13 17.66
CA GLU A 160 -28.64 21.25 18.69
C GLU A 160 -28.05 19.96 18.09
N SER A 161 -26.79 19.67 18.38
CA SER A 161 -26.32 18.31 18.76
C SER A 161 -24.81 18.29 18.96
N ILE A 162 -24.33 18.86 20.07
CA ILE A 162 -23.16 18.27 20.73
C ILE A 162 -23.70 17.57 21.96
N ALA A 163 -24.11 16.33 21.71
CA ALA A 163 -24.42 15.37 22.74
C ALA A 163 -23.23 15.31 23.72
N VAL A 164 -23.58 15.57 24.97
CA VAL A 164 -22.85 15.22 26.17
C VAL A 164 -22.33 13.78 26.07
N LEU A 165 -21.01 13.64 26.05
CA LEU A 165 -20.26 12.46 26.51
C LEU A 165 -19.20 13.02 27.46
N ASP A 166 -19.59 13.48 28.64
CA ASP A 166 -19.69 12.67 29.86
C ASP A 166 -18.57 11.64 29.98
N GLU A 167 -17.52 12.08 30.68
CA GLU A 167 -16.97 11.39 31.83
C GLU A 167 -16.78 9.87 31.68
N ARG A 168 -15.71 9.49 30.96
CA ARG A 168 -15.02 8.20 31.13
C ARG A 168 -13.58 8.28 30.64
N LEU A 169 -12.82 9.23 31.20
CA LEU A 169 -11.37 9.06 31.31
C LEU A 169 -11.12 7.95 32.34
N ALA A 170 -11.24 6.71 31.90
CA ALA A 170 -10.68 5.58 32.60
C ALA A 170 -9.16 5.79 32.61
N VAL A 171 -8.66 6.20 33.77
CA VAL A 171 -7.24 6.10 34.11
C VAL A 171 -6.87 4.64 33.92
N LEU A 172 -6.23 4.31 32.80
CA LEU A 172 -5.55 3.04 32.65
C LEU A 172 -4.40 3.07 33.63
N ASP A 173 -4.58 2.38 34.74
CA ASP A 173 -3.55 2.07 35.71
C ASP A 173 -2.50 1.20 34.99
N VAL A 174 -1.49 1.85 34.42
CA VAL A 174 -0.36 1.16 33.81
C VAL A 174 0.46 0.58 34.95
N SER A 175 0.15 -0.67 35.30
CA SER A 175 1.01 -1.50 36.14
C SER A 175 2.42 -1.44 35.56
N PRO A 176 3.47 -1.12 36.34
CA PRO A 176 4.83 -1.18 35.85
C PRO A 176 5.10 -2.62 35.44
N ALA A 177 5.42 -2.83 34.16
CA ALA A 177 5.80 -4.14 33.66
C ALA A 177 7.04 -4.60 34.44
N GLU A 178 6.91 -5.68 35.20
CA GLU A 178 8.06 -6.39 35.75
C GLU A 178 8.92 -6.87 34.58
N THR A 179 10.13 -6.33 34.49
CA THR A 179 11.12 -6.77 33.52
C THR A 179 11.54 -8.18 33.86
N VAL A 180 10.95 -9.18 33.21
CA VAL A 180 11.45 -10.56 33.25
C VAL A 180 12.75 -10.58 32.43
N VAL A 181 13.88 -10.61 33.12
CA VAL A 181 15.18 -10.83 32.51
C VAL A 181 15.27 -12.32 32.18
N LEU A 182 14.95 -12.69 30.94
CA LEU A 182 15.26 -14.03 30.43
C LEU A 182 16.79 -14.13 30.27
N ALA A 183 17.45 -14.81 31.18
CA ALA A 183 18.85 -15.18 31.04
C ALA A 183 18.96 -16.28 29.99
N TYR A 184 19.26 -15.90 28.75
CA TYR A 184 19.79 -16.83 27.76
C TYR A 184 21.26 -17.08 28.11
N ASP A 185 21.57 -18.30 28.51
CA ASP A 185 22.95 -18.78 28.60
C ASP A 185 23.41 -19.06 27.16
N ASP A 186 24.14 -18.13 26.56
CA ASP A 186 24.67 -18.23 25.20
C ASP A 186 26.09 -18.84 25.24
N PRO A 187 26.30 -20.09 24.80
CA PRO A 187 27.62 -20.70 24.75
C PRO A 187 28.50 -20.23 23.56
N SER A 188 28.11 -19.18 22.83
CA SER A 188 28.87 -18.63 21.71
C SER A 188 29.31 -17.18 21.95
N SER A 189 30.26 -16.96 22.85
CA SER A 189 30.98 -15.69 22.96
C SER A 189 31.98 -15.52 21.80
N ASP A 190 31.48 -15.45 20.57
CA ASP A 190 32.07 -14.70 19.48
C ASP A 190 31.25 -13.42 19.34
N GLU A 191 31.54 -12.45 20.21
CA GLU A 191 30.95 -11.11 20.10
C GLU A 191 31.25 -10.55 18.70
N PRO A 192 30.24 -10.30 17.85
CA PRO A 192 30.50 -9.57 16.62
C PRO A 192 30.87 -8.15 17.05
N SER A 193 32.17 -7.84 17.03
CA SER A 193 32.71 -6.49 17.27
C SER A 193 31.80 -5.46 16.62
N ALA A 194 31.10 -4.69 17.46
CA ALA A 194 30.13 -3.73 16.99
C ALA A 194 30.83 -2.77 16.03
N ARG A 195 30.50 -2.88 14.74
CA ARG A 195 31.14 -2.06 13.70
C ARG A 195 31.05 -0.60 14.12
N PRO A 196 32.16 0.17 14.10
CA PRO A 196 32.14 1.54 14.59
C PRO A 196 31.06 2.33 13.84
N ARG A 197 30.15 2.96 14.59
CA ARG A 197 29.03 3.70 14.04
C ARG A 197 29.56 4.79 13.11
N ARG A 198 29.43 4.60 11.80
CA ARG A 198 29.75 5.63 10.82
C ARG A 198 28.80 6.79 11.04
N ARG A 199 29.32 7.93 11.49
CA ARG A 199 28.54 9.18 11.53
C ARG A 199 28.16 9.53 10.09
N MET A 200 26.87 9.48 9.75
CA MET A 200 26.40 9.97 8.47
C MET A 200 26.74 11.46 8.38
N ARG A 201 27.54 11.83 7.36
CA ARG A 201 27.85 13.23 7.05
C ARG A 201 26.91 13.66 5.93
N PHE A 202 26.15 14.72 6.16
CA PHE A 202 25.28 15.34 5.16
C PHE A 202 25.89 16.67 4.75
N SER A 203 25.93 16.91 3.44
CA SER A 203 26.29 18.20 2.84
C SER A 203 25.05 18.75 2.15
N PHE A 204 24.70 20.00 2.44
CA PHE A 204 23.60 20.71 1.78
C PHE A 204 24.18 21.81 0.91
N GLU A 205 23.71 21.90 -0.34
CA GLU A 205 24.02 23.02 -1.21
C GLU A 205 23.25 24.25 -0.69
N THR A 206 23.96 25.29 -0.27
CA THR A 206 23.35 26.56 0.10
C THR A 206 22.74 27.18 -1.16
N THR A 207 21.42 27.10 -1.30
CA THR A 207 20.69 27.89 -2.28
C THR A 207 20.76 29.34 -1.83
N GLN A 208 21.73 30.10 -2.37
CA GLN A 208 21.83 31.54 -2.16
C GLN A 208 20.58 32.18 -2.75
N GLY A 209 19.70 32.63 -1.86
CA GLY A 209 18.50 33.39 -2.23
C GLY A 209 18.90 34.66 -2.95
N ALA A 210 18.33 34.84 -4.14
CA ALA A 210 18.26 36.11 -4.81
C ALA A 210 17.38 37.08 -3.99
N GLN A 211 17.95 38.21 -3.58
CA GLN A 211 17.22 39.43 -3.18
C GLN A 211 18.01 40.61 -3.78
N VAL A 212 17.45 41.20 -4.85
CA VAL A 212 16.83 42.56 -4.92
C VAL A 212 17.87 43.67 -4.81
#